data_AF-A0A1A8HHY2-F1
#
_entry.id   AF-A0A1A8HHY2-F1
#
_cell.length_a   1.000
_cell.length_b   1.000
_cell.length_c   1.000
_cell.angle_alpha   90.00
_cell.angle_beta   90.00
_cell.angle_gamma   90.00
#
_symmetry.space_group_name_H-M   'P 1'
#
loop_
_entity.id
_entity.type
_entity.pdbx_description
1 polymer ?
#
loop_
_entity_poly.entity_id
_entity_poly.type
_entity_poly.pdbx_seq_one_letter_code
_entity_poly.pdbx_strand_id
1 'polypeptide(L)'
;LKNIMALRGDPVGSDWEEEEGGFNYAVDLVKHIRSEFDDYFDVCVAGYPTGHPEAESYEDDLRHLKEKVDAGADFIITQLFFRADTFLTFVDDCRAIGVTCPILPGIFPIQGYQSLRQLVKLSKLEVPEEITRVVEPIKDNDAAIRNYGIHQAVEMCRVLLDSGKVPGLHFYTLNREVAPTEVLRQLGLWIEDPRRPLPWAVSAHPKRRVEDVRPIFWASRPKSYIYRTQDWDDFPNGRWGNSSSPAFGELNDYYLFYLKSKSSKEALLQMWGEELKREESVFEVFTCYITGQLNRNGHKVMCLPWNDEPLAPETNLLKDELEKVNRRGVLTINSQPNINGKPSTDAVVGWGPAGGYVFQKAYLEFFTSSENVNALLKVLKKYEPRVNYHIVNVHGRNLTNAHEMQPNAVTWGIFPGREIVQPTVVDPVSFMYWKDEAFALWIEQWAKLYEDESPSRMIIKYIHDNYFLVNLVDNDFPLESCLWRVLDDMFELLDAPLETLADGMPGDGSHDDGTLAE
;
A
#
# COMPACT_ATOMS: atom_id res chain seq x y z
N LEU A 1 17.61 4.43 5.34
CA LEU A 1 18.01 4.85 3.98
C LEU A 1 19.27 4.10 3.57
N LYS A 2 19.56 4.02 2.27
CA LYS A 2 20.76 3.36 1.73
C LYS A 2 21.50 4.14 0.64
N ASN A 3 20.87 5.18 0.08
CA ASN A 3 21.46 6.00 -0.97
C ASN A 3 21.41 7.47 -0.53
N ILE A 4 22.50 8.21 -0.71
CA ILE A 4 22.60 9.65 -0.38
C ILE A 4 23.15 10.39 -1.61
N MET A 5 22.50 11.50 -1.98
CA MET A 5 23.08 12.44 -2.95
C MET A 5 23.80 13.55 -2.18
N ALA A 6 25.13 13.57 -2.26
CA ALA A 6 25.95 14.58 -1.58
C ALA A 6 25.96 15.87 -2.40
N LEU A 7 25.41 16.94 -1.81
CA LEU A 7 25.29 18.26 -2.41
C LEU A 7 25.88 19.32 -1.48
N ARG A 8 26.43 20.39 -2.06
CA ARG A 8 26.85 21.58 -1.31
C ARG A 8 25.62 22.36 -0.80
N GLY A 9 24.60 22.46 -1.65
CA GLY A 9 23.50 23.42 -1.48
C GLY A 9 23.78 24.74 -2.22
N ASP A 10 22.75 25.57 -2.28
CA ASP A 10 22.78 26.93 -2.81
C ASP A 10 22.75 27.93 -1.65
N PRO A 11 23.44 29.08 -1.77
CA PRO A 11 23.44 30.10 -0.72
C PRO A 11 22.05 30.68 -0.48
N VAL A 12 21.75 31.03 0.77
CA VAL A 12 20.55 31.79 1.13
C VAL A 12 20.81 33.28 0.86
N GLY A 13 20.70 33.69 -0.41
CA GLY A 13 20.98 35.07 -0.82
C GLY A 13 21.83 35.13 -2.09
N SER A 14 22.74 36.11 -2.15
CA SER A 14 23.66 36.28 -3.28
C SER A 14 24.96 35.48 -3.12
N ASP A 15 25.47 35.35 -1.89
CA ASP A 15 26.83 34.90 -1.62
C ASP A 15 26.86 33.73 -0.64
N TRP A 16 27.86 32.87 -0.80
CA TRP A 16 28.13 31.76 0.12
C TRP A 16 28.72 32.29 1.43
N GLU A 17 28.09 31.93 2.54
CA GLU A 17 28.60 32.22 3.88
C GLU A 17 29.08 30.92 4.51
N GLU A 18 30.38 30.84 4.83
CA GLU A 18 30.94 29.69 5.53
C GLU A 18 30.37 29.62 6.95
N GLU A 19 29.83 28.46 7.32
CA GLU A 19 29.37 28.20 8.68
C GLU A 19 30.50 27.61 9.52
N GLU A 20 30.68 28.11 10.76
CA GLU A 20 31.71 27.61 11.66
C GLU A 20 31.47 26.13 12.00
N GLY A 21 32.38 25.26 11.56
CA GLY A 21 32.24 23.80 11.70
C GLY A 21 31.38 23.15 10.61
N GLY A 22 30.93 23.89 9.60
CA GLY A 22 30.17 23.41 8.45
C GLY A 22 31.04 22.83 7.32
N PHE A 23 30.38 22.30 6.28
CA PHE A 23 31.01 21.83 5.06
C PHE A 23 30.92 22.89 3.96
N ASN A 24 32.05 23.19 3.30
CA ASN A 24 32.11 24.20 2.25
C ASN A 24 31.88 23.61 0.86
N TYR A 25 32.19 22.32 0.68
CA TYR A 25 32.05 21.63 -0.59
C TYR A 25 31.38 20.27 -0.42
N ALA A 26 30.71 19.81 -1.49
CA ALA A 26 30.11 18.47 -1.50
C ALA A 26 31.13 17.35 -1.26
N VAL A 27 32.41 17.55 -1.60
CA VAL A 27 33.49 16.58 -1.34
C VAL A 27 33.71 16.36 0.17
N ASP A 28 33.49 17.38 1.00
CA ASP A 28 33.64 17.27 2.45
C ASP A 28 32.56 16.33 3.01
N LEU A 29 31.33 16.45 2.50
CA LEU A 29 30.24 15.55 2.85
C LEU A 29 30.48 14.11 2.37
N VAL A 30 31.04 13.91 1.16
CA VAL A 30 31.43 12.56 0.69
C VAL A 30 32.47 11.94 1.62
N LYS A 31 33.54 12.67 1.94
CA LYS A 31 34.59 12.21 2.86
C LYS A 31 34.02 11.91 4.25
N HIS A 32 33.13 12.75 4.76
CA HIS A 32 32.48 12.54 6.04
C HIS A 32 31.64 11.26 6.05
N ILE A 33 30.81 11.04 5.02
CA ILE A 33 29.99 9.82 4.91
C ILE A 33 30.89 8.57 4.90
N ARG A 34 31.97 8.58 4.10
CA ARG A 34 32.92 7.46 4.05
C ARG A 34 33.68 7.25 5.36
N SER A 35 34.03 8.32 6.06
CA SER A 35 34.69 8.25 7.37
C SER A 35 33.78 7.65 8.45
N GLU A 36 32.53 8.11 8.54
CA GLU A 36 31.61 7.72 9.63
C GLU A 36 30.85 6.42 9.34
N PHE A 37 30.56 6.14 8.07
CA PHE A 37 29.67 5.05 7.66
C PHE A 37 30.30 4.06 6.67
N ASP A 38 31.57 4.24 6.31
CA ASP A 38 32.30 3.35 5.40
C ASP A 38 31.52 3.11 4.09
N ASP A 39 31.39 1.86 3.66
CA ASP A 39 30.61 1.45 2.48
C ASP A 39 29.14 1.14 2.77
N TYR A 40 28.58 1.62 3.90
CA TYR A 40 27.17 1.34 4.23
C TYR A 40 26.17 1.99 3.26
N PHE A 41 26.51 3.18 2.75
CA PHE A 41 25.69 3.99 1.84
C PHE A 41 26.26 4.00 0.42
N ASP A 42 25.38 3.93 -0.57
CA ASP A 42 25.70 4.35 -1.93
C ASP A 42 25.63 5.89 -1.99
N VAL A 43 26.67 6.54 -2.49
CA VAL A 43 26.80 8.01 -2.53
C VAL A 43 26.89 8.49 -3.97
N CYS A 44 25.98 9.36 -4.39
CA CYS A 44 26.09 10.03 -5.69
C CYS A 44 26.35 11.52 -5.57
N VAL A 45 26.96 12.10 -6.61
CA VAL A 45 27.31 13.53 -6.66
C VAL A 45 26.77 14.17 -7.94
N ALA A 46 26.55 15.49 -7.88
CA ALA A 46 26.16 16.28 -9.05
C ALA A 46 27.34 16.54 -10.00
N GLY A 47 27.06 16.51 -11.30
CA GLY A 47 27.96 16.96 -12.38
C GLY A 47 27.27 17.97 -13.30
N TYR A 48 28.03 18.85 -13.95
CA TYR A 48 27.49 19.95 -14.76
C TYR A 48 28.03 19.86 -16.20
N PRO A 49 27.23 19.38 -17.18
CA PRO A 49 27.70 19.16 -18.54
C PRO A 49 28.24 20.40 -19.25
N THR A 50 27.82 21.59 -18.83
CA THR A 50 28.27 22.90 -19.34
C THR A 50 29.15 23.66 -18.35
N GLY A 51 29.60 23.02 -17.27
CA GLY A 51 30.32 23.65 -16.17
C GLY A 51 29.40 24.31 -15.14
N HIS A 52 29.78 24.24 -13.87
CA HIS A 52 29.09 24.92 -12.78
C HIS A 52 29.22 26.46 -12.94
N PRO A 53 28.14 27.24 -12.74
CA PRO A 53 28.16 28.69 -12.95
C PRO A 53 29.12 29.49 -12.05
N GLU A 54 29.56 28.90 -10.93
CA GLU A 54 30.50 29.51 -9.98
C GLU A 54 31.94 28.98 -10.15
N ALA A 55 32.18 28.04 -11.07
CA ALA A 55 33.51 27.55 -11.34
C ALA A 55 34.32 28.55 -12.18
N GLU A 56 35.63 28.60 -11.97
CA GLU A 56 36.52 29.49 -12.72
C GLU A 56 36.60 29.12 -14.21
N SER A 57 36.52 27.82 -14.51
CA SER A 57 36.48 27.28 -15.86
C SER A 57 35.83 25.90 -15.88
N TYR A 58 35.50 25.41 -17.07
CA TYR A 58 34.96 24.06 -17.25
C TYR A 58 35.96 22.98 -16.83
N GLU A 59 37.23 23.16 -17.16
CA GLU A 59 38.32 22.25 -16.79
C GLU A 59 38.53 22.19 -15.27
N ASP A 60 38.34 23.33 -14.60
CA ASP A 60 38.40 23.45 -13.15
C ASP A 60 37.25 22.70 -12.46
N ASP A 61 36.02 22.86 -12.96
CA ASP A 61 34.84 22.13 -12.47
C ASP A 61 34.99 20.61 -12.65
N LEU A 62 35.55 20.17 -13.79
CA LEU A 62 35.87 18.77 -14.04
C LEU A 62 36.90 18.21 -13.05
N ARG A 63 37.91 19.00 -12.67
CA ARG A 63 38.90 18.60 -11.66
C ARG A 63 38.23 18.42 -10.29
N HIS A 64 37.38 19.34 -9.87
CA HIS A 64 36.62 19.23 -8.62
C HIS A 64 35.58 18.10 -8.65
N LEU A 65 34.99 17.82 -9.81
CA LEU A 65 34.16 16.63 -9.99
C LEU A 65 34.96 15.35 -9.76
N LYS A 66 36.16 15.26 -10.32
CA LYS A 66 37.06 14.12 -10.09
C LYS A 66 37.43 13.98 -8.62
N GLU A 67 37.74 15.08 -7.91
CA GLU A 67 38.03 15.05 -6.47
C GLU A 67 36.86 14.49 -5.65
N LYS A 68 35.61 14.83 -5.99
CA LYS A 68 34.41 14.26 -5.37
C LYS A 68 34.29 12.75 -5.63
N VAL A 69 34.61 12.30 -6.85
CA VAL A 69 34.58 10.87 -7.21
C VAL A 69 35.67 10.12 -6.47
N ASP A 70 36.91 10.61 -6.51
CA ASP A 70 38.06 9.99 -5.86
C ASP A 70 37.92 9.94 -4.32
N ALA A 71 37.12 10.85 -3.74
CA ALA A 71 36.75 10.82 -2.32
C ALA A 71 35.77 9.69 -1.94
N GLY A 72 35.20 8.99 -2.93
CA GLY A 72 34.36 7.81 -2.73
C GLY A 72 32.92 7.91 -3.22
N ALA A 73 32.63 8.73 -4.24
CA ALA A 73 31.30 8.72 -4.87
C ALA A 73 31.14 7.55 -5.86
N ASP A 74 29.99 6.88 -5.83
CA ASP A 74 29.70 5.67 -6.60
C ASP A 74 29.21 5.96 -8.02
N PHE A 75 28.52 7.08 -8.23
CA PHE A 75 28.06 7.52 -9.55
C PHE A 75 27.73 9.02 -9.58
N ILE A 76 27.58 9.56 -10.79
CA ILE A 76 27.26 10.97 -11.03
C ILE A 76 25.84 11.08 -11.62
N ILE A 77 25.06 12.05 -11.15
CA ILE A 77 23.84 12.51 -11.82
C ILE A 77 24.12 13.92 -12.36
N THR A 78 23.91 14.13 -13.65
CA THR A 78 24.17 15.45 -14.24
C THR A 78 23.01 16.40 -14.03
N GLN A 79 23.32 17.69 -13.97
CA GLN A 79 22.36 18.76 -14.25
C GLN A 79 21.73 18.55 -15.64
N LEU A 80 20.56 19.13 -15.84
CA LEU A 80 19.85 19.13 -17.11
C LEU A 80 20.64 19.77 -18.26
N PHE A 81 20.30 19.39 -19.48
CA PHE A 81 20.85 19.93 -20.72
C PHE A 81 19.80 19.81 -21.84
N PHE A 82 20.00 20.54 -22.94
CA PHE A 82 19.02 20.60 -24.04
C PHE A 82 19.45 19.85 -25.31
N ARG A 83 20.72 19.45 -25.41
CA ARG A 83 21.29 18.74 -26.56
C ARG A 83 22.07 17.51 -26.10
N ALA A 84 21.86 16.36 -26.75
CA ALA A 84 22.53 15.11 -26.41
C ALA A 84 24.06 15.24 -26.51
N ASP A 85 24.57 15.95 -27.51
CA ASP A 85 26.00 16.15 -27.73
C ASP A 85 26.69 16.82 -26.54
N THR A 86 26.01 17.75 -25.85
CA THR A 86 26.55 18.40 -24.64
C THR A 86 26.87 17.37 -23.56
N PHE A 87 25.99 16.40 -23.35
CA PHE A 87 26.22 15.34 -22.38
C PHE A 87 27.28 14.34 -22.86
N LEU A 88 27.25 13.96 -24.14
CA LEU A 88 28.19 12.98 -24.68
C LEU A 88 29.64 13.50 -24.65
N THR A 89 29.85 14.78 -24.95
CA THR A 89 31.15 15.44 -24.78
C THR A 89 31.57 15.45 -23.31
N PHE A 90 30.68 15.84 -22.39
CA PHE A 90 30.97 15.81 -20.96
C PHE A 90 31.37 14.41 -20.45
N VAL A 91 30.74 13.35 -20.96
CA VAL A 91 31.16 11.97 -20.64
C VAL A 91 32.58 11.71 -21.13
N ASP A 92 32.91 12.07 -22.37
CA ASP A 92 34.25 11.87 -22.93
C ASP A 92 35.32 12.65 -22.15
N ASP A 93 35.03 13.89 -21.77
CA ASP A 93 35.92 14.72 -20.96
C ASP A 93 36.12 14.13 -19.55
N CYS A 94 35.05 13.64 -18.90
CA CYS A 94 35.15 12.92 -17.63
C CYS A 94 36.01 11.65 -17.75
N ARG A 95 35.87 10.89 -18.85
CA ARG A 95 36.70 9.70 -19.08
C ARG A 95 38.17 10.08 -19.31
N ALA A 96 38.44 11.17 -20.01
CA ALA A 96 39.80 11.64 -20.29
C ALA A 96 40.58 11.99 -19.01
N ILE A 97 39.91 12.44 -17.95
CA ILE A 97 40.52 12.71 -16.65
C ILE A 97 40.50 11.51 -15.69
N GLY A 98 40.00 10.35 -16.14
CA GLY A 98 40.03 9.11 -15.38
C GLY A 98 38.84 8.87 -14.43
N VAL A 99 37.71 9.58 -14.61
CA VAL A 99 36.46 9.21 -13.93
C VAL A 99 35.95 7.91 -14.54
N THR A 100 35.77 6.86 -13.73
CA THR A 100 35.35 5.53 -14.19
C THR A 100 33.93 5.15 -13.78
N CYS A 101 33.34 5.84 -12.80
CA CYS A 101 32.00 5.55 -12.31
C CYS A 101 30.90 5.86 -13.36
N PRO A 102 29.70 5.28 -13.21
CA PRO A 102 28.54 5.59 -14.05
C PRO A 102 28.17 7.08 -14.01
N ILE A 103 27.74 7.63 -15.16
CA ILE A 103 27.25 9.01 -15.29
C ILE A 103 25.83 8.94 -15.85
N LEU A 104 24.85 9.40 -15.08
CA LEU A 104 23.44 9.41 -15.45
C LEU A 104 23.03 10.80 -15.97
N PRO A 105 22.48 10.91 -17.19
CA PRO A 105 21.97 12.16 -17.73
C PRO A 105 20.69 12.59 -17.00
N GLY A 106 20.69 13.84 -16.51
CA GLY A 106 19.51 14.54 -16.04
C GLY A 106 18.64 15.04 -17.19
N ILE A 107 17.43 14.50 -17.32
CA ILE A 107 16.47 14.80 -18.39
C ILE A 107 15.32 15.61 -17.80
N PHE A 108 15.05 16.77 -18.39
CA PHE A 108 13.88 17.57 -18.06
C PHE A 108 12.91 17.64 -19.25
N PRO A 109 11.80 16.88 -19.23
CA PRO A 109 10.75 17.04 -20.22
C PRO A 109 10.05 18.39 -20.00
N ILE A 110 10.01 19.25 -21.02
CA ILE A 110 9.35 20.56 -20.92
C ILE A 110 7.83 20.34 -20.81
N GLN A 111 7.19 20.87 -19.76
CA GLN A 111 5.75 20.64 -19.49
C GLN A 111 4.88 21.90 -19.48
N GLY A 112 5.46 23.06 -19.77
CA GLY A 112 4.79 24.37 -19.74
C GLY A 112 5.78 25.53 -19.78
N TYR A 113 5.31 26.72 -20.18
CA TYR A 113 6.17 27.89 -20.39
C TYR A 113 6.82 28.38 -19.08
N GLN A 114 6.02 28.44 -18.00
CA GLN A 114 6.51 28.88 -16.69
C GLN A 114 7.55 27.92 -16.11
N SER A 115 7.34 26.60 -16.25
CA SER A 115 8.29 25.59 -15.80
C SER A 115 9.63 25.72 -16.50
N LEU A 116 9.63 25.97 -17.83
CA LEU A 116 10.85 26.23 -18.59
C LEU A 116 11.59 27.47 -18.06
N ARG A 117 10.88 28.59 -17.86
CA ARG A 117 11.48 29.83 -17.33
C ARG A 117 12.04 29.67 -15.91
N GLN A 118 11.31 28.99 -15.03
CA GLN A 118 11.75 28.77 -13.65
C GLN A 118 13.00 27.90 -13.61
N LEU A 119 13.03 26.83 -14.39
CA LEU A 119 14.15 25.90 -14.45
C LEU A 119 15.41 26.58 -15.00
N VAL A 120 15.28 27.39 -16.04
CA VAL A 120 16.37 28.21 -16.61
C VAL A 120 16.95 29.15 -15.57
N LYS A 121 16.08 29.81 -14.79
CA LYS A 121 16.50 30.69 -13.70
C LYS A 121 17.28 29.93 -12.62
N LEU A 122 16.84 28.73 -12.25
CA LEU A 122 17.46 27.91 -11.20
C LEU A 122 18.77 27.26 -11.67
N SER A 123 18.82 26.78 -12.91
CA SER A 123 19.98 26.10 -13.48
C SER A 123 21.03 27.05 -14.05
N LYS A 124 20.71 28.35 -14.19
CA LYS A 124 21.52 29.37 -14.88
C LYS A 124 21.93 28.95 -16.31
N LEU A 125 21.14 28.08 -16.94
CA LEU A 125 21.35 27.60 -18.31
C LEU A 125 20.62 28.45 -19.33
N GLU A 126 21.21 28.67 -20.50
CA GLU A 126 20.53 29.32 -21.62
C GLU A 126 19.68 28.30 -22.40
N VAL A 127 18.44 28.68 -22.73
CA VAL A 127 17.58 27.87 -23.61
C VAL A 127 18.06 28.06 -25.05
N PRO A 128 18.37 26.98 -25.78
CA PRO A 128 18.67 27.06 -27.20
C PRO A 128 17.60 27.81 -27.99
N GLU A 129 18.04 28.67 -28.91
CA GLU A 129 17.17 29.47 -29.76
C GLU A 129 16.19 28.61 -30.57
N GLU A 130 16.58 27.38 -30.96
CA GLU A 130 15.67 26.44 -31.62
C GLU A 130 14.47 26.02 -30.76
N ILE A 131 14.62 25.94 -29.43
CA ILE A 131 13.53 25.65 -28.49
C ILE A 131 12.67 26.90 -28.31
N THR A 132 13.30 28.05 -28.09
CA THR A 132 12.60 29.32 -27.88
C THR A 132 11.69 29.68 -29.07
N ARG A 133 12.17 29.50 -30.30
CA ARG A 133 11.39 29.76 -31.53
C ARG A 133 10.12 28.93 -31.65
N VAL A 134 10.13 27.70 -31.12
CA VAL A 134 8.96 26.81 -31.16
C VAL A 134 8.02 27.07 -29.99
N VAL A 135 8.57 27.35 -28.80
CA VAL A 135 7.80 27.50 -27.56
C VAL A 135 7.13 28.87 -27.44
N GLU A 136 7.79 29.95 -27.86
CA GLU A 136 7.27 31.33 -27.68
C GLU A 136 5.92 31.56 -28.41
N PRO A 137 5.69 31.08 -29.65
CA PRO A 137 4.38 31.20 -30.33
C PRO A 137 3.24 30.43 -29.64
N ILE A 138 3.56 29.40 -28.85
CA ILE A 138 2.59 28.54 -28.16
C ILE A 138 2.60 28.73 -26.64
N LYS A 139 3.19 29.82 -26.14
CA LYS A 139 3.44 30.06 -24.71
C LYS A 139 2.21 30.00 -23.81
N ASP A 140 1.04 30.31 -24.36
CA ASP A 140 -0.25 30.29 -23.66
C ASP A 140 -1.00 28.95 -23.81
N ASN A 141 -0.35 27.93 -24.41
CA ASN A 141 -0.90 26.59 -24.62
C ASN A 141 0.01 25.50 -24.03
N ASP A 142 -0.11 25.27 -22.73
CA ASP A 142 0.68 24.27 -22.00
C ASP A 142 0.54 22.85 -22.57
N ALA A 143 -0.60 22.49 -23.14
CA ALA A 143 -0.77 21.18 -23.76
C ALA A 143 0.11 21.03 -25.01
N ALA A 144 0.16 22.06 -25.86
CA ALA A 144 1.05 22.07 -27.02
C ALA A 144 2.53 22.05 -26.62
N ILE A 145 2.90 22.84 -25.59
CA ILE A 145 4.27 22.88 -25.06
C ILE A 145 4.67 21.51 -24.50
N ARG A 146 3.78 20.86 -23.74
CA ARG A 146 4.05 19.53 -23.18
C ARG A 146 4.27 18.50 -24.29
N ASN A 147 3.45 18.51 -25.35
CA ASN A 147 3.62 17.58 -26.47
C ASN A 147 4.97 17.81 -27.18
N TYR A 148 5.36 19.07 -27.38
CA TYR A 148 6.69 19.41 -27.89
C TYR A 148 7.81 18.91 -26.96
N GLY A 149 7.69 19.13 -25.65
CA GLY A 149 8.68 18.70 -24.66
C GLY A 149 8.83 17.18 -24.57
N ILE A 150 7.73 16.44 -24.71
CA ILE A 150 7.77 14.97 -24.81
C ILE A 150 8.55 14.55 -26.06
N HIS A 151 8.20 15.11 -27.24
CA HIS A 151 8.89 14.79 -28.48
C HIS A 151 10.39 15.10 -28.42
N GLN A 152 10.76 16.29 -27.94
CA GLN A 152 12.16 16.69 -27.79
C GLN A 152 12.92 15.77 -26.82
N ALA A 153 12.32 15.42 -25.68
CA ALA A 153 12.93 14.53 -24.70
C ALA A 153 13.11 13.11 -25.27
N VAL A 154 12.12 12.57 -25.99
CA VAL A 154 12.22 11.26 -26.64
C VAL A 154 13.38 11.21 -27.63
N GLU A 155 13.48 12.20 -28.53
CA GLU A 155 14.56 12.26 -29.53
C GLU A 155 15.94 12.38 -28.87
N MET A 156 16.07 13.24 -27.86
CA MET A 156 17.33 13.36 -27.10
C MET A 156 17.69 12.06 -26.39
N CYS A 157 16.73 11.42 -25.71
CA CYS A 157 16.95 10.16 -25.01
C CYS A 157 17.31 9.00 -25.97
N ARG A 158 16.73 8.94 -27.18
CA ARG A 158 17.13 7.96 -28.20
C ARG A 158 18.60 8.10 -28.56
N VAL A 159 19.06 9.31 -28.88
CA VAL A 159 20.48 9.56 -29.18
C VAL A 159 21.38 9.15 -28.01
N LEU A 160 20.98 9.48 -26.77
CA LEU A 160 21.73 9.11 -25.57
C LEU A 160 21.81 7.59 -25.37
N LEU A 161 20.71 6.87 -25.52
CA LEU A 161 20.66 5.42 -25.39
C LEU A 161 21.44 4.70 -26.51
N ASP A 162 21.26 5.14 -27.76
CA ASP A 162 21.92 4.58 -28.94
C ASP A 162 23.45 4.79 -28.92
N SER A 163 23.94 5.79 -28.17
CA SER A 163 25.38 6.02 -27.99
C SER A 163 26.11 4.87 -27.29
N GLY A 164 25.39 4.04 -26.51
CA GLY A 164 25.96 3.00 -25.67
C GLY A 164 26.78 3.51 -24.47
N LYS A 165 26.88 4.83 -24.26
CA LYS A 165 27.64 5.46 -23.15
C LYS A 165 26.81 5.69 -21.89
N VAL A 166 25.48 5.52 -21.98
CA VAL A 166 24.53 5.86 -20.92
C VAL A 166 23.91 4.59 -20.31
N PRO A 167 24.04 4.37 -18.99
CA PRO A 167 23.51 3.18 -18.34
C PRO A 167 22.04 3.30 -17.90
N GLY A 168 21.46 4.51 -17.95
CA GLY A 168 20.08 4.79 -17.57
C GLY A 168 19.74 6.28 -17.72
N LEU A 169 18.49 6.66 -17.46
CA LEU A 169 18.01 8.04 -17.60
C LEU A 169 17.47 8.55 -16.26
N HIS A 170 17.82 9.78 -15.86
CA HIS A 170 17.30 10.41 -14.65
C HIS A 170 16.31 11.52 -15.00
N PHE A 171 15.02 11.37 -14.68
CA PHE A 171 13.98 12.35 -15.05
C PHE A 171 13.65 13.32 -13.92
N TYR A 172 13.74 14.63 -14.20
CA TYR A 172 13.22 15.67 -13.33
C TYR A 172 11.71 15.83 -13.54
N THR A 173 10.92 15.18 -12.66
CA THR A 173 9.46 15.08 -12.83
C THR A 173 8.69 16.34 -12.44
N LEU A 174 9.26 17.18 -11.56
CA LEU A 174 8.57 18.31 -10.91
C LEU A 174 7.22 17.91 -10.30
N ASN A 175 7.14 16.72 -9.69
CA ASN A 175 5.91 16.14 -9.13
C ASN A 175 4.77 16.00 -10.15
N ARG A 176 5.09 15.82 -11.44
CA ARG A 176 4.14 15.59 -12.53
C ARG A 176 4.45 14.28 -13.25
N GLU A 177 3.41 13.50 -13.48
CA GLU A 177 3.52 12.14 -14.04
C GLU A 177 3.49 12.10 -15.57
N VAL A 178 2.61 12.89 -16.19
CA VAL A 178 2.21 12.71 -17.61
C VAL A 178 3.39 12.69 -18.58
N ALA A 179 4.29 13.67 -18.51
CA ALA A 179 5.37 13.78 -19.50
C ALA A 179 6.46 12.72 -19.31
N PRO A 180 7.04 12.49 -18.11
CA PRO A 180 8.01 11.40 -17.91
C PRO A 180 7.47 10.01 -18.31
N THR A 181 6.23 9.69 -17.94
CA THR A 181 5.63 8.38 -18.28
C THR A 181 5.46 8.21 -19.78
N GLU A 182 4.97 9.23 -20.49
CA GLU A 182 4.82 9.18 -21.95
C GLU A 182 6.17 9.04 -22.67
N VAL A 183 7.20 9.75 -22.21
CA VAL A 183 8.56 9.60 -22.75
C VAL A 183 9.05 8.16 -22.55
N LEU A 184 8.90 7.58 -21.35
CA LEU A 184 9.31 6.20 -21.06
C LEU A 184 8.55 5.18 -21.93
N ARG A 185 7.26 5.38 -22.18
CA ARG A 185 6.46 4.53 -23.08
C ARG A 185 6.97 4.58 -24.52
N GLN A 186 7.21 5.77 -25.06
CA GLN A 186 7.70 5.94 -26.45
C GLN A 186 9.15 5.43 -26.64
N LEU A 187 9.93 5.34 -25.57
CA LEU A 187 11.24 4.72 -25.54
C LEU A 187 11.20 3.20 -25.35
N GLY A 188 10.02 2.61 -25.09
CA GLY A 188 9.88 1.18 -24.78
C GLY A 188 10.47 0.77 -23.43
N LEU A 189 10.63 1.72 -22.51
CA LEU A 189 11.20 1.52 -21.17
C LEU A 189 10.14 1.41 -20.06
N TRP A 190 8.87 1.66 -20.38
CA TRP A 190 7.75 1.52 -19.45
C TRP A 190 7.16 0.11 -19.50
N ILE A 191 6.97 -0.50 -18.33
CA ILE A 191 6.28 -1.79 -18.19
C ILE A 191 4.83 -1.50 -17.83
N GLU A 192 3.89 -1.72 -18.77
CA GLU A 192 2.46 -1.38 -18.56
C GLU A 192 1.78 -2.27 -17.50
N ASP A 193 2.00 -3.58 -17.58
CA ASP A 193 1.40 -4.56 -16.69
C ASP A 193 2.49 -5.27 -15.86
N PRO A 194 3.09 -4.58 -14.86
CA PRO A 194 4.11 -5.19 -14.03
C PRO A 194 3.49 -6.32 -13.21
N ARG A 195 4.09 -7.52 -13.30
CA ARG A 195 3.67 -8.65 -12.49
C ARG A 195 4.00 -8.38 -11.03
N ARG A 196 2.99 -8.51 -10.17
CA ARG A 196 3.20 -8.45 -8.72
C ARG A 196 4.00 -9.67 -8.23
N PRO A 197 5.11 -9.46 -7.49
CA PRO A 197 5.95 -10.56 -7.02
C PRO A 197 5.24 -11.43 -5.97
N LEU A 198 4.40 -10.81 -5.13
CA LEU A 198 3.57 -11.44 -4.10
C LEU A 198 2.16 -10.82 -4.16
N PRO A 199 1.15 -11.38 -3.47
CA PRO A 199 -0.18 -10.77 -3.34
C PRO A 199 -0.18 -9.39 -2.67
N TRP A 200 0.93 -8.99 -2.04
CA TRP A 200 1.13 -7.71 -1.37
C TRP A 200 2.46 -7.07 -1.77
N ALA A 201 2.58 -5.74 -1.58
CA ALA A 201 3.78 -4.99 -1.95
C ALA A 201 4.95 -5.26 -1.00
N VAL A 202 6.11 -5.60 -1.57
CA VAL A 202 7.35 -5.90 -0.82
C VAL A 202 7.96 -4.61 -0.27
N SER A 203 8.40 -4.64 1.00
CA SER A 203 9.12 -3.51 1.59
C SER A 203 10.55 -3.44 1.07
N ALA A 204 11.00 -2.24 0.70
CA ALA A 204 12.38 -1.99 0.30
C ALA A 204 13.36 -1.89 1.51
N HIS A 205 12.86 -1.99 2.74
CA HIS A 205 13.71 -1.89 3.93
C HIS A 205 14.68 -3.07 4.02
N PRO A 206 16.00 -2.86 4.19
CA PRO A 206 16.99 -3.94 4.17
C PRO A 206 16.72 -5.09 5.15
N LYS A 207 16.19 -4.79 6.35
CA LYS A 207 15.83 -5.84 7.34
C LYS A 207 14.69 -6.75 6.91
N ARG A 208 13.84 -6.33 5.96
CA ARG A 208 12.64 -7.07 5.53
C ARG A 208 12.82 -7.86 4.25
N ARG A 209 14.05 -7.97 3.74
CA ARG A 209 14.35 -8.62 2.44
C ARG A 209 13.88 -10.07 2.36
N VAL A 210 13.81 -10.77 3.49
CA VAL A 210 13.42 -12.18 3.59
C VAL A 210 11.93 -12.37 3.90
N GLU A 211 11.19 -11.29 4.17
CA GLU A 211 9.77 -11.36 4.50
C GLU A 211 8.97 -11.81 3.27
N ASP A 212 8.30 -12.97 3.37
CA ASP A 212 7.52 -13.53 2.26
C ASP A 212 6.14 -14.06 2.66
N VAL A 213 5.77 -13.99 3.94
CA VAL A 213 4.47 -14.42 4.46
C VAL A 213 3.89 -13.42 5.47
N ARG A 214 2.59 -13.12 5.36
CA ARG A 214 1.85 -12.20 6.24
C ARG A 214 0.47 -12.71 6.63
N PRO A 215 -0.10 -12.28 7.77
CA PRO A 215 -1.51 -12.47 8.08
C PRO A 215 -2.38 -11.64 7.13
N ILE A 216 -3.51 -12.19 6.69
CA ILE A 216 -4.41 -11.55 5.71
C ILE A 216 -5.07 -10.27 6.21
N PHE A 217 -5.15 -10.07 7.52
CA PHE A 217 -5.97 -9.04 8.17
C PHE A 217 -5.60 -7.60 7.76
N TRP A 218 -4.31 -7.35 7.51
CA TRP A 218 -3.82 -6.03 7.09
C TRP A 218 -3.70 -5.86 5.57
N ALA A 219 -4.37 -6.70 4.75
CA ALA A 219 -4.29 -6.63 3.29
C ALA A 219 -4.64 -5.24 2.74
N SER A 220 -5.67 -4.60 3.30
CA SER A 220 -6.06 -3.22 2.94
C SER A 220 -5.32 -2.14 3.74
N ARG A 221 -4.45 -2.51 4.67
CA ARG A 221 -3.75 -1.58 5.57
C ARG A 221 -2.24 -1.90 5.70
N PRO A 222 -1.51 -2.04 4.58
CA PRO A 222 -0.12 -2.49 4.61
C PRO A 222 0.80 -1.55 5.39
N LYS A 223 0.54 -0.23 5.38
CA LYS A 223 1.30 0.75 6.16
C LYS A 223 1.17 0.53 7.67
N SER A 224 -0.04 0.18 8.11
CA SER A 224 -0.32 -0.14 9.51
C SER A 224 0.49 -1.37 9.94
N TYR A 225 0.47 -2.45 9.14
CA TYR A 225 1.25 -3.65 9.39
C TYR A 225 2.76 -3.36 9.47
N ILE A 226 3.31 -2.59 8.52
CA ILE A 226 4.74 -2.24 8.51
C ILE A 226 5.14 -1.50 9.78
N TYR A 227 4.33 -0.54 10.22
CA TYR A 227 4.60 0.18 11.47
C TYR A 227 4.54 -0.76 12.69
N ARG A 228 3.50 -1.60 12.81
CA ARG A 228 3.32 -2.49 13.97
C ARG A 228 4.38 -3.60 14.06
N THR A 229 5.11 -3.83 12.98
CA THR A 229 6.18 -4.83 12.91
C THR A 229 7.55 -4.19 12.67
N GLN A 230 7.69 -2.85 12.75
CA GLN A 230 8.94 -2.17 12.41
C GLN A 230 10.09 -2.47 13.38
N ASP A 231 9.74 -2.78 14.63
CA ASP A 231 10.67 -3.07 15.72
C ASP A 231 10.99 -4.57 15.83
N TRP A 232 10.51 -5.40 14.90
CA TRP A 232 10.90 -6.81 14.83
C TRP A 232 12.35 -6.93 14.35
N ASP A 233 13.10 -7.81 15.00
CA ASP A 233 14.48 -8.13 14.62
C ASP A 233 14.54 -8.99 13.35
N ASP A 234 13.67 -10.00 13.28
CA ASP A 234 13.54 -10.96 12.17
C ASP A 234 12.12 -10.96 11.60
N PHE A 235 12.00 -11.31 10.31
CA PHE A 235 10.73 -11.38 9.61
C PHE A 235 10.44 -12.79 9.09
N PRO A 236 9.18 -13.26 9.14
CA PRO A 236 8.80 -14.59 8.71
C PRO A 236 9.18 -14.91 7.25
N ASN A 237 9.76 -16.09 7.05
CA ASN A 237 10.18 -16.64 5.77
C ASN A 237 9.65 -18.07 5.59
N GLY A 238 9.04 -18.36 4.45
CA GLY A 238 8.49 -19.66 4.09
C GLY A 238 7.20 -20.01 4.84
N ARG A 239 7.27 -20.23 6.15
CA ARG A 239 6.09 -20.48 6.99
C ARG A 239 5.92 -19.37 8.02
N TRP A 240 4.66 -18.99 8.26
CA TRP A 240 4.36 -18.18 9.43
C TRP A 240 4.65 -19.01 10.68
N GLY A 241 5.67 -18.59 11.44
CA GLY A 241 6.14 -19.27 12.64
C GLY A 241 5.17 -19.12 13.80
N ASN A 242 5.59 -19.57 14.99
CA ASN A 242 4.81 -19.36 16.21
C ASN A 242 4.80 -17.86 16.55
N SER A 243 3.68 -17.18 16.32
CA SER A 243 3.47 -15.73 16.53
C SER A 243 3.62 -15.27 17.98
N SER A 244 3.99 -16.17 18.90
CA SER A 244 4.24 -15.88 20.31
C SER A 244 5.49 -15.01 20.56
N SER A 245 6.28 -14.67 19.54
CA SER A 245 7.40 -13.71 19.64
C SER A 245 7.85 -13.22 18.25
N PRO A 246 8.10 -11.91 17.98
CA PRO A 246 7.81 -10.72 18.79
C PRO A 246 6.34 -10.28 18.69
N ALA A 247 5.83 -9.63 19.74
CA ALA A 247 4.47 -9.08 19.73
C ALA A 247 4.34 -7.94 18.69
N PHE A 248 3.17 -7.80 18.09
CA PHE A 248 2.85 -6.60 17.32
C PHE A 248 2.89 -5.38 18.24
N GLY A 249 3.45 -4.27 17.76
CA GLY A 249 3.46 -3.01 18.50
C GLY A 249 2.06 -2.55 18.90
N GLU A 250 1.98 -1.88 20.06
CA GLU A 250 0.74 -1.33 20.59
C GLU A 250 0.20 -0.17 19.74
N LEU A 251 -1.11 0.03 19.83
CA LEU A 251 -1.83 1.08 19.10
C LEU A 251 -1.78 2.39 19.91
N ASN A 252 -0.76 3.23 19.67
CA ASN A 252 -0.65 4.54 20.33
C ASN A 252 -1.42 5.63 19.57
N ASP A 253 -1.91 6.68 20.25
CA ASP A 253 -2.65 7.79 19.60
C ASP A 253 -1.87 8.48 18.47
N TYR A 254 -0.53 8.54 18.59
CA TYR A 254 0.36 9.07 17.54
C TYR A 254 0.30 8.25 16.24
N TYR A 255 0.08 6.94 16.34
CA TYR A 255 -0.03 6.03 15.21
C TYR A 255 -1.34 6.20 14.44
N LEU A 256 -2.45 6.46 15.13
CA LEU A 256 -3.75 6.75 14.52
C LEU A 256 -3.73 8.05 13.71
N PHE A 257 -2.89 9.03 14.08
CA PHE A 257 -2.69 10.27 13.32
C PHE A 257 -2.12 10.00 11.91
N TYR A 258 -1.16 9.07 11.77
CA TYR A 258 -0.59 8.67 10.48
C TYR A 258 -1.51 7.80 9.62
N LEU A 259 -2.62 7.33 10.20
CA LEU A 259 -3.60 6.47 9.56
C LEU A 259 -4.95 7.16 9.35
N LYS A 260 -5.01 8.50 9.50
CA LYS A 260 -6.19 9.28 9.13
C LYS A 260 -6.55 9.05 7.67
N SER A 261 -7.85 9.01 7.40
CA SER A 261 -8.38 8.95 6.04
C SER A 261 -7.77 10.08 5.19
N LYS A 262 -7.47 9.76 3.93
CA LYS A 262 -7.04 10.76 2.93
C LYS A 262 -8.15 11.76 2.60
N SER A 263 -9.40 11.42 2.92
CA SER A 263 -10.58 12.24 2.63
C SER A 263 -10.83 13.27 3.74
N SER A 264 -11.36 14.45 3.36
CA SER A 264 -11.80 15.45 4.34
C SER A 264 -13.02 14.97 5.12
N LYS A 265 -13.27 15.57 6.29
CA LYS A 265 -14.43 15.25 7.13
C LYS A 265 -15.74 15.40 6.36
N GLU A 266 -15.87 16.47 5.56
CA GLU A 266 -17.05 16.78 4.76
C GLU A 266 -17.31 15.71 3.70
N ALA A 267 -16.26 15.27 3.00
CA ALA A 267 -16.37 14.21 2.00
C ALA A 267 -16.80 12.88 2.65
N LEU A 268 -16.26 12.56 3.83
CA LEU A 268 -16.65 11.37 4.58
C LEU A 268 -18.12 11.42 5.01
N LEU A 269 -18.60 12.55 5.53
CA LEU A 269 -20.01 12.74 5.90
C LEU A 269 -20.95 12.60 4.68
N GLN A 270 -20.55 13.11 3.51
CA GLN A 270 -21.34 12.95 2.27
C GLN A 270 -21.44 11.48 1.84
N MET A 271 -20.37 10.70 2.01
CA MET A 271 -20.34 9.28 1.65
C MET A 271 -21.06 8.41 2.68
N TRP A 272 -20.75 8.60 3.97
CA TRP A 272 -21.18 7.71 5.06
C TRP A 272 -22.47 8.17 5.76
N GLY A 273 -22.98 9.36 5.41
CA GLY A 273 -24.19 9.96 5.93
C GLY A 273 -23.91 11.05 6.95
N GLU A 274 -24.57 12.20 6.77
CA GLU A 274 -24.52 13.32 7.73
C GLU A 274 -25.26 12.97 9.03
N GLU A 275 -26.30 12.14 8.93
CA GLU A 275 -27.07 11.60 10.05
C GLU A 275 -27.36 10.11 9.86
N LEU A 276 -27.21 9.33 10.93
CA LEU A 276 -27.58 7.91 10.99
C LEU A 276 -28.83 7.77 11.86
N LYS A 277 -29.84 7.05 11.35
CA LYS A 277 -31.13 6.90 12.04
C LYS A 277 -31.28 5.57 12.77
N ARG A 278 -30.58 4.54 12.27
CA ARG A 278 -30.61 3.15 12.72
C ARG A 278 -29.41 2.40 12.15
N GLU A 279 -29.11 1.22 12.65
CA GLU A 279 -27.97 0.39 12.23
C GLU A 279 -27.97 0.11 10.72
N GLU A 280 -29.15 -0.04 10.11
CA GLU A 280 -29.28 -0.28 8.67
C GLU A 280 -28.81 0.92 7.82
N SER A 281 -28.68 2.11 8.41
CA SER A 281 -28.01 3.24 7.76
C SER A 281 -26.52 2.95 7.54
N VAL A 282 -25.89 2.20 8.44
CA VAL A 282 -24.51 1.73 8.32
C VAL A 282 -24.44 0.62 7.28
N PHE A 283 -25.40 -0.31 7.27
CA PHE A 283 -25.44 -1.44 6.33
C PHE A 283 -25.52 -0.95 4.87
N GLU A 284 -26.30 0.12 4.63
CA GLU A 284 -26.39 0.81 3.35
C GLU A 284 -25.02 1.30 2.87
N VAL A 285 -24.20 1.87 3.75
CA VAL A 285 -22.87 2.39 3.40
C VAL A 285 -21.93 1.28 2.92
N PHE A 286 -21.89 0.15 3.62
CA PHE A 286 -21.12 -1.03 3.19
C PHE A 286 -21.63 -1.57 1.84
N THR A 287 -22.95 -1.61 1.68
CA THR A 287 -23.58 -2.05 0.43
C THR A 287 -23.24 -1.12 -0.74
N CYS A 288 -23.31 0.20 -0.56
CA CYS A 288 -22.95 1.19 -1.57
C CYS A 288 -21.46 1.11 -1.94
N TYR A 289 -20.59 0.86 -0.97
CA TYR A 289 -19.15 0.65 -1.22
C TYR A 289 -18.90 -0.56 -2.13
N ILE A 290 -19.51 -1.72 -1.81
CA ILE A 290 -19.35 -2.95 -2.61
C ILE A 290 -19.97 -2.78 -4.00
N THR A 291 -21.17 -2.21 -4.09
CA THR A 291 -21.92 -2.13 -5.34
C THR A 291 -21.42 -1.03 -6.27
N GLY A 292 -20.83 0.03 -5.73
CA GLY A 292 -20.49 1.26 -6.43
C GLY A 292 -21.70 2.14 -6.78
N GLN A 293 -22.88 1.80 -6.24
CA GLN A 293 -24.10 2.58 -6.40
C GLN A 293 -24.02 3.89 -5.60
N LEU A 294 -24.82 4.88 -6.01
CA LEU A 294 -24.95 6.12 -5.25
C LEU A 294 -25.72 5.84 -3.96
N ASN A 295 -25.29 6.46 -2.87
CA ASN A 295 -26.08 6.50 -1.65
C ASN A 295 -27.35 7.36 -1.86
N ARG A 296 -28.25 7.35 -0.88
CA ARG A 296 -29.49 8.16 -0.88
C ARG A 296 -29.31 9.67 -1.16
N ASN A 297 -28.11 10.21 -0.97
CA ASN A 297 -27.78 11.62 -1.18
C ASN A 297 -27.04 11.86 -2.51
N GLY A 298 -26.94 10.87 -3.40
CA GLY A 298 -26.34 11.01 -4.72
C GLY A 298 -24.80 10.92 -4.75
N HIS A 299 -24.16 10.44 -3.69
CA HIS A 299 -22.70 10.31 -3.61
C HIS A 299 -22.27 8.84 -3.67
N LYS A 300 -21.16 8.55 -4.37
CA LYS A 300 -20.53 7.22 -4.34
C LYS A 300 -19.75 7.05 -3.05
N VAL A 301 -19.87 5.88 -2.42
CA VAL A 301 -19.01 5.52 -1.28
C VAL A 301 -17.71 4.95 -1.83
N MET A 302 -16.62 5.73 -1.72
CA MET A 302 -15.32 5.38 -2.30
C MET A 302 -14.38 4.69 -1.31
N CYS A 303 -14.69 4.73 -0.02
CA CYS A 303 -13.88 4.12 1.03
C CYS A 303 -14.73 3.77 2.26
N LEU A 304 -14.16 2.93 3.11
CA LEU A 304 -14.63 2.58 4.46
C LEU A 304 -13.47 2.80 5.45
N PRO A 305 -13.73 2.82 6.78
CA PRO A 305 -12.64 2.93 7.76
C PRO A 305 -11.51 1.90 7.60
N TRP A 306 -11.84 0.68 7.14
CA TRP A 306 -10.89 -0.42 6.94
C TRP A 306 -10.28 -0.46 5.53
N ASN A 307 -10.86 0.23 4.56
CA ASN A 307 -10.47 0.17 3.14
C ASN A 307 -10.46 1.58 2.53
N ASP A 308 -9.28 2.15 2.32
CA ASP A 308 -9.08 3.51 1.77
C ASP A 308 -8.78 3.52 0.26
N GLU A 309 -8.77 2.35 -0.37
CA GLU A 309 -8.50 2.14 -1.79
C GLU A 309 -9.70 1.44 -2.47
N PRO A 310 -9.84 1.53 -3.81
CA PRO A 310 -10.85 0.79 -4.55
C PRO A 310 -10.76 -0.72 -4.36
N LEU A 311 -11.88 -1.42 -4.60
CA LEU A 311 -11.92 -2.89 -4.53
C LEU A 311 -10.89 -3.53 -5.47
N ALA A 312 -10.21 -4.56 -4.96
CA ALA A 312 -9.34 -5.39 -5.78
C ALA A 312 -10.16 -6.08 -6.89
N PRO A 313 -9.57 -6.33 -8.08
CA PRO A 313 -10.27 -6.99 -9.18
C PRO A 313 -10.93 -8.33 -8.80
N GLU A 314 -10.32 -9.08 -7.88
CA GLU A 314 -10.84 -10.38 -7.41
C GLU A 314 -12.16 -10.27 -6.63
N THR A 315 -12.41 -9.14 -5.94
CA THR A 315 -13.66 -8.92 -5.21
C THR A 315 -14.86 -8.86 -6.15
N ASN A 316 -14.67 -8.47 -7.42
CA ASN A 316 -15.75 -8.47 -8.41
C ASN A 316 -16.35 -9.86 -8.66
N LEU A 317 -15.61 -10.94 -8.37
CA LEU A 317 -16.11 -12.31 -8.49
C LEU A 317 -17.16 -12.66 -7.42
N LEU A 318 -17.22 -11.87 -6.34
CA LEU A 318 -18.03 -12.14 -5.13
C LEU A 318 -19.06 -11.04 -4.88
N LYS A 319 -19.17 -10.07 -5.80
CA LYS A 319 -19.85 -8.79 -5.57
C LYS A 319 -21.31 -8.96 -5.14
N ASP A 320 -22.05 -9.82 -5.82
CA ASP A 320 -23.49 -10.02 -5.56
C ASP A 320 -23.73 -10.69 -4.20
N GLU A 321 -22.89 -11.68 -3.84
CA GLU A 321 -22.95 -12.34 -2.53
C GLU A 321 -22.56 -11.38 -1.40
N LEU A 322 -21.52 -10.58 -1.60
CA LEU A 322 -21.11 -9.53 -0.65
C LEU A 322 -22.22 -8.50 -0.46
N GLU A 323 -22.88 -8.04 -1.53
CA GLU A 323 -24.02 -7.14 -1.44
C GLU A 323 -25.14 -7.74 -0.58
N LYS A 324 -25.52 -9.01 -0.87
CA LYS A 324 -26.60 -9.72 -0.18
C LYS A 324 -26.37 -9.78 1.32
N VAL A 325 -25.16 -10.15 1.76
CA VAL A 325 -24.85 -10.33 3.18
C VAL A 325 -24.70 -8.98 3.91
N ASN A 326 -24.10 -7.96 3.26
CA ASN A 326 -23.97 -6.62 3.83
C ASN A 326 -25.34 -5.97 4.09
N ARG A 327 -26.31 -6.14 3.18
CA ARG A 327 -27.69 -5.65 3.37
C ARG A 327 -28.38 -6.25 4.60
N ARG A 328 -27.93 -7.41 5.08
CA ARG A 328 -28.48 -8.13 6.23
C ARG A 328 -27.63 -8.02 7.51
N GLY A 329 -26.70 -7.07 7.56
CA GLY A 329 -25.92 -6.78 8.78
C GLY A 329 -24.67 -7.65 8.97
N VAL A 330 -24.23 -8.38 7.93
CA VAL A 330 -22.91 -9.02 7.88
C VAL A 330 -21.97 -8.05 7.15
N LEU A 331 -21.32 -7.17 7.93
CA LEU A 331 -20.59 -6.00 7.44
C LEU A 331 -19.15 -6.37 7.07
N THR A 332 -18.93 -6.73 5.81
CA THR A 332 -17.67 -7.30 5.31
C THR A 332 -16.57 -6.25 5.16
N ILE A 333 -15.37 -6.56 5.66
CA ILE A 333 -14.19 -5.68 5.56
C ILE A 333 -13.03 -6.31 4.78
N ASN A 334 -13.05 -7.64 4.60
CA ASN A 334 -12.02 -8.38 3.85
C ASN A 334 -12.61 -9.68 3.28
N SER A 335 -12.15 -10.07 2.09
CA SER A 335 -12.60 -11.29 1.40
C SER A 335 -11.62 -11.69 0.29
N GLN A 336 -11.49 -12.99 0.03
CA GLN A 336 -10.89 -13.50 -1.21
C GLN A 336 -11.67 -14.73 -1.72
N PRO A 337 -11.76 -14.93 -3.06
CA PRO A 337 -12.39 -16.12 -3.64
C PRO A 337 -11.52 -17.36 -3.41
N ASN A 338 -12.10 -18.55 -3.56
CA ASN A 338 -11.27 -19.75 -3.71
C ASN A 338 -10.76 -19.86 -5.16
N ILE A 339 -9.51 -20.26 -5.30
CA ILE A 339 -8.84 -20.43 -6.58
C ILE A 339 -8.15 -21.79 -6.59
N ASN A 340 -8.47 -22.61 -7.58
CA ASN A 340 -7.93 -23.95 -7.75
C ASN A 340 -6.95 -24.00 -8.93
N GLY A 341 -5.71 -23.60 -8.70
CA GLY A 341 -4.61 -23.79 -9.66
C GLY A 341 -4.74 -22.96 -10.93
N LYS A 342 -4.99 -21.65 -10.81
CA LYS A 342 -4.95 -20.75 -11.96
C LYS A 342 -3.50 -20.44 -12.37
N PRO A 343 -3.24 -20.10 -13.64
CA PRO A 343 -1.91 -19.66 -14.06
C PRO A 343 -1.40 -18.49 -13.21
N SER A 344 -0.12 -18.48 -12.85
CA SER A 344 0.50 -17.37 -12.10
C SER A 344 0.48 -16.04 -12.85
N THR A 345 0.19 -16.06 -14.14
CA THR A 345 0.02 -14.89 -15.02
C THR A 345 -1.45 -14.47 -15.19
N ASP A 346 -2.39 -15.05 -14.44
CA ASP A 346 -3.80 -14.62 -14.46
C ASP A 346 -3.90 -13.13 -14.08
N ALA A 347 -4.67 -12.34 -14.85
CA ALA A 347 -4.74 -10.88 -14.69
C ALA A 347 -5.44 -10.43 -13.39
N VAL A 348 -6.24 -11.30 -12.77
CA VAL A 348 -7.04 -10.98 -11.57
C VAL A 348 -6.34 -11.46 -10.31
N VAL A 349 -5.87 -12.71 -10.30
CA VAL A 349 -5.31 -13.38 -9.11
C VAL A 349 -3.84 -13.80 -9.25
N GLY A 350 -3.23 -13.63 -10.42
CA GLY A 350 -1.85 -14.05 -10.68
C GLY A 350 -0.81 -13.23 -9.92
N TRP A 351 0.24 -13.89 -9.46
CA TRP A 351 1.41 -13.32 -8.80
C TRP A 351 2.61 -14.27 -8.92
N GLY A 352 3.81 -13.75 -8.68
CA GLY A 352 5.05 -14.53 -8.71
C GLY A 352 5.59 -14.83 -10.11
N PRO A 353 6.57 -15.75 -10.24
CA PRO A 353 7.16 -16.12 -11.51
C PRO A 353 6.15 -16.69 -12.52
N ALA A 354 6.39 -16.48 -13.82
CA ALA A 354 5.57 -17.07 -14.88
C ALA A 354 5.70 -18.60 -14.95
N GLY A 355 4.66 -19.26 -15.48
CA GLY A 355 4.63 -20.71 -15.68
C GLY A 355 4.28 -21.51 -14.41
N GLY A 356 3.92 -20.83 -13.32
CA GLY A 356 3.43 -21.46 -12.10
C GLY A 356 1.91 -21.49 -12.01
N TYR A 357 1.43 -21.98 -10.87
CA TYR A 357 0.02 -22.05 -10.51
C TYR A 357 -0.22 -21.44 -9.14
N VAL A 358 -1.27 -20.66 -8.99
CA VAL A 358 -1.68 -20.01 -7.75
C VAL A 358 -2.98 -20.59 -7.22
N PHE A 359 -3.09 -20.64 -5.90
CA PHE A 359 -4.19 -21.25 -5.17
C PHE A 359 -4.64 -20.34 -4.04
N GLN A 360 -5.95 -20.35 -3.76
CA GLN A 360 -6.55 -19.61 -2.66
C GLN A 360 -7.66 -20.44 -2.02
N LYS A 361 -7.74 -20.42 -0.69
CA LYS A 361 -8.95 -20.81 0.07
C LYS A 361 -9.90 -19.61 0.11
N ALA A 362 -11.21 -19.86 0.08
CA ALA A 362 -12.17 -18.78 0.26
C ALA A 362 -12.08 -18.24 1.69
N TYR A 363 -12.13 -16.92 1.81
CA TYR A 363 -12.02 -16.20 3.08
C TYR A 363 -13.06 -15.10 3.16
N LEU A 364 -13.62 -14.90 4.35
CA LEU A 364 -14.53 -13.80 4.63
C LEU A 364 -14.29 -13.25 6.03
N GLU A 365 -14.23 -11.93 6.15
CA GLU A 365 -14.09 -11.21 7.42
C GLU A 365 -15.12 -10.10 7.53
N PHE A 366 -15.84 -10.04 8.65
CA PHE A 366 -16.95 -9.11 8.82
C PHE A 366 -17.27 -8.78 10.28
N PHE A 367 -17.91 -7.64 10.49
CA PHE A 367 -18.61 -7.32 11.74
C PHE A 367 -20.06 -7.77 11.66
N THR A 368 -20.61 -8.32 12.75
CA THR A 368 -22.04 -8.65 12.84
C THR A 368 -22.54 -8.59 14.28
N SER A 369 -23.87 -8.48 14.45
CA SER A 369 -24.50 -8.44 15.76
C SER A 369 -24.35 -9.74 16.56
N SER A 370 -24.58 -9.64 17.88
CA SER A 370 -24.55 -10.78 18.79
C SER A 370 -25.60 -11.85 18.45
N GLU A 371 -26.78 -11.45 17.98
CA GLU A 371 -27.87 -12.33 17.54
C GLU A 371 -27.42 -13.19 16.35
N ASN A 372 -26.80 -12.56 15.35
CA ASN A 372 -26.24 -13.24 14.20
C ASN A 372 -25.14 -14.23 14.61
N VAL A 373 -24.23 -13.85 15.52
CA VAL A 373 -23.20 -14.77 16.05
C VAL A 373 -23.81 -15.99 16.73
N ASN A 374 -24.87 -15.81 17.54
CA ASN A 374 -25.52 -16.92 18.22
C ASN A 374 -26.16 -17.91 17.25
N ALA A 375 -26.75 -17.42 16.16
CA ALA A 375 -27.25 -18.27 15.07
C ALA A 375 -26.10 -18.94 14.31
N LEU A 376 -25.06 -18.17 13.96
CA LEU A 376 -23.88 -18.64 13.22
C LEU A 376 -23.20 -19.81 13.94
N LEU A 377 -22.98 -19.71 15.25
CA LEU A 377 -22.38 -20.78 16.05
C LEU A 377 -23.19 -22.08 16.05
N LYS A 378 -24.53 -22.02 15.93
CA LYS A 378 -25.37 -23.21 15.80
C LYS A 378 -25.22 -23.84 14.41
N VAL A 379 -25.14 -23.01 13.38
CA VAL A 379 -24.97 -23.44 11.99
C VAL A 379 -23.58 -24.04 11.76
N LEU A 380 -22.52 -23.40 12.27
CA LEU A 380 -21.12 -23.82 12.08
C LEU A 380 -20.86 -25.26 12.51
N LYS A 381 -21.59 -25.79 13.50
CA LYS A 381 -21.52 -27.21 13.91
C LYS A 381 -21.81 -28.19 12.76
N LYS A 382 -22.63 -27.80 11.78
CA LYS A 382 -22.92 -28.62 10.58
C LYS A 382 -21.77 -28.62 9.56
N TYR A 383 -20.89 -27.63 9.65
CA TYR A 383 -19.79 -27.38 8.71
C TYR A 383 -18.42 -27.77 9.27
N GLU A 384 -18.36 -28.34 10.48
CA GLU A 384 -17.15 -28.95 11.00
C GLU A 384 -16.89 -30.30 10.30
N PRO A 385 -15.64 -30.61 9.88
CA PRO A 385 -14.40 -29.84 10.09
C PRO A 385 -14.02 -28.90 8.93
N ARG A 386 -14.89 -28.71 7.93
CA ARG A 386 -14.59 -27.97 6.69
C ARG A 386 -14.27 -26.50 6.91
N VAL A 387 -15.04 -25.80 7.75
CA VAL A 387 -14.88 -24.35 7.97
C VAL A 387 -14.06 -24.07 9.23
N ASN A 388 -12.99 -23.29 9.10
CA ASN A 388 -12.36 -22.65 10.25
C ASN A 388 -13.02 -21.31 10.54
N TYR A 389 -13.26 -21.03 11.82
CA TYR A 389 -13.84 -19.76 12.26
C TYR A 389 -13.09 -19.19 13.45
N HIS A 390 -13.10 -17.87 13.56
CA HIS A 390 -12.62 -17.14 14.74
C HIS A 390 -13.49 -15.89 14.95
N ILE A 391 -14.12 -15.81 16.12
CA ILE A 391 -15.13 -14.82 16.48
C ILE A 391 -14.65 -14.09 17.74
N VAL A 392 -14.57 -12.76 17.69
CA VAL A 392 -14.10 -11.95 18.83
C VAL A 392 -14.86 -10.63 18.95
N ASN A 393 -15.11 -10.18 20.19
CA ASN A 393 -15.64 -8.83 20.44
C ASN A 393 -14.56 -7.88 20.98
N VAL A 394 -14.91 -6.59 21.10
CA VAL A 394 -13.98 -5.57 21.62
C VAL A 394 -13.44 -5.93 23.01
N HIS A 395 -14.28 -6.52 23.87
CA HIS A 395 -13.94 -6.94 25.23
C HIS A 395 -13.03 -8.19 25.31
N GLY A 396 -12.67 -8.79 24.17
CA GLY A 396 -11.75 -9.93 24.11
C GLY A 396 -12.40 -11.30 24.31
N ARG A 397 -13.74 -11.39 24.36
CA ARG A 397 -14.43 -12.70 24.30
C ARG A 397 -14.14 -13.32 22.95
N ASN A 398 -13.46 -14.47 22.97
CA ASN A 398 -12.92 -15.12 21.78
C ASN A 398 -13.43 -16.57 21.67
N LEU A 399 -13.88 -16.97 20.48
CA LEU A 399 -14.26 -18.34 20.12
C LEU A 399 -13.59 -18.72 18.79
N THR A 400 -12.87 -19.84 18.75
CA THR A 400 -12.22 -20.34 17.54
C THR A 400 -12.16 -21.87 17.54
N ASN A 401 -12.18 -22.47 16.34
CA ASN A 401 -11.91 -23.90 16.16
C ASN A 401 -10.51 -24.16 15.54
N ALA A 402 -9.63 -23.16 15.53
CA ALA A 402 -8.27 -23.32 15.04
C ALA A 402 -7.51 -24.36 15.88
N HIS A 403 -7.03 -25.41 15.22
CA HIS A 403 -6.30 -26.49 15.87
C HIS A 403 -5.01 -25.96 16.52
N GLU A 404 -4.87 -26.13 17.84
CA GLU A 404 -3.70 -25.69 18.61
C GLU A 404 -3.31 -24.21 18.40
N MET A 405 -4.26 -23.34 18.03
CA MET A 405 -3.99 -21.94 17.67
C MET A 405 -2.97 -21.77 16.54
N GLN A 406 -2.81 -22.77 15.68
CA GLN A 406 -1.85 -22.72 14.57
C GLN A 406 -2.39 -21.89 13.38
N PRO A 407 -1.50 -21.22 12.62
CA PRO A 407 -1.88 -20.50 11.40
C PRO A 407 -2.37 -21.43 10.29
N ASN A 408 -3.37 -20.99 9.53
CA ASN A 408 -3.88 -21.67 8.34
C ASN A 408 -3.42 -20.94 7.07
N ALA A 409 -2.70 -21.61 6.17
CA ALA A 409 -2.33 -21.05 4.88
C ALA A 409 -3.55 -20.93 3.97
N VAL A 410 -3.78 -19.72 3.43
CA VAL A 410 -4.96 -19.41 2.60
C VAL A 410 -4.62 -18.96 1.19
N THR A 411 -3.36 -18.59 0.91
CA THR A 411 -2.88 -18.32 -0.45
C THR A 411 -1.50 -18.92 -0.63
N TRP A 412 -1.29 -19.68 -1.70
CA TRP A 412 0.01 -20.27 -2.04
C TRP A 412 0.21 -20.41 -3.54
N GLY A 413 1.45 -20.60 -3.95
CA GLY A 413 1.87 -20.74 -5.34
C GLY A 413 2.94 -21.81 -5.51
N ILE A 414 2.84 -22.54 -6.62
CA ILE A 414 3.81 -23.55 -7.05
C ILE A 414 4.43 -23.06 -8.35
N PHE A 415 5.75 -22.93 -8.38
CA PHE A 415 6.47 -22.33 -9.51
C PHE A 415 7.56 -23.29 -10.03
N PRO A 416 7.78 -23.37 -11.35
CA PRO A 416 8.82 -24.23 -11.92
C PRO A 416 10.21 -23.92 -11.35
N GLY A 417 10.91 -24.96 -10.88
CA GLY A 417 12.26 -24.85 -10.36
C GLY A 417 12.40 -24.11 -9.03
N ARG A 418 11.32 -23.97 -8.25
CA ARG A 418 11.32 -23.32 -6.93
C ARG A 418 10.50 -24.11 -5.92
N GLU A 419 10.77 -23.86 -4.64
CA GLU A 419 9.94 -24.34 -3.54
C GLU A 419 8.57 -23.62 -3.52
N ILE A 420 7.63 -24.17 -2.74
CA ILE A 420 6.29 -23.59 -2.57
C ILE A 420 6.40 -22.28 -1.80
N VAL A 421 5.67 -21.26 -2.25
CA VAL A 421 5.54 -19.97 -1.56
C VAL A 421 4.12 -19.85 -1.03
N GLN A 422 3.94 -19.52 0.25
CA GLN A 422 2.62 -19.40 0.89
C GLN A 422 2.47 -18.04 1.59
N PRO A 423 2.26 -16.96 0.82
CA PRO A 423 2.48 -15.60 1.32
C PRO A 423 1.37 -15.04 2.21
N THR A 424 0.28 -15.80 2.41
CA THR A 424 -0.89 -15.33 3.15
C THR A 424 -1.44 -16.43 4.05
N VAL A 425 -1.59 -16.09 5.33
CA VAL A 425 -2.13 -16.97 6.37
C VAL A 425 -3.28 -16.30 7.14
N VAL A 426 -4.10 -17.12 7.78
CA VAL A 426 -5.02 -16.71 8.84
C VAL A 426 -4.45 -17.23 10.16
N ASP A 427 -3.98 -16.33 11.01
CA ASP A 427 -3.34 -16.66 12.29
C ASP A 427 -4.20 -16.18 13.47
N PRO A 428 -4.68 -17.10 14.34
CA PRO A 428 -5.50 -16.73 15.50
C PRO A 428 -4.82 -15.75 16.47
N VAL A 429 -3.50 -15.83 16.64
CA VAL A 429 -2.79 -14.92 17.55
C VAL A 429 -2.73 -13.52 16.97
N SER A 430 -2.32 -13.37 15.71
CA SER A 430 -2.31 -12.09 15.00
C SER A 430 -3.70 -11.45 14.92
N PHE A 431 -4.76 -12.25 14.82
CA PHE A 431 -6.15 -11.74 14.80
C PHE A 431 -6.52 -10.99 16.07
N MET A 432 -5.98 -11.41 17.23
CA MET A 432 -6.20 -10.72 18.51
C MET A 432 -5.52 -9.36 18.60
N TYR A 433 -4.45 -9.13 17.84
CA TYR A 433 -3.82 -7.81 17.71
C TYR A 433 -4.52 -6.95 16.66
N TRP A 434 -4.98 -7.58 15.58
CA TRP A 434 -5.74 -6.90 14.53
C TRP A 434 -7.07 -6.36 15.04
N LYS A 435 -7.81 -7.13 15.86
CA LYS A 435 -9.13 -6.70 16.36
C LYS A 435 -9.08 -5.33 17.03
N ASP A 436 -8.00 -5.00 17.73
CA ASP A 436 -7.90 -3.75 18.48
C ASP A 436 -7.89 -2.56 17.51
N GLU A 437 -7.16 -2.68 16.41
CA GLU A 437 -7.19 -1.69 15.33
C GLU A 437 -8.55 -1.71 14.62
N ALA A 438 -9.07 -2.89 14.28
CA ALA A 438 -10.32 -3.03 13.56
C ALA A 438 -11.50 -2.38 14.31
N PHE A 439 -11.59 -2.58 15.63
CA PHE A 439 -12.59 -1.94 16.48
C PHE A 439 -12.30 -0.44 16.66
N ALA A 440 -11.06 -0.04 16.91
CA ALA A 440 -10.70 1.37 17.08
C ALA A 440 -11.11 2.23 15.87
N LEU A 441 -11.03 1.70 14.64
CA LEU A 441 -11.42 2.40 13.42
C LEU A 441 -12.90 2.83 13.38
N TRP A 442 -13.81 2.09 14.04
CA TRP A 442 -15.21 2.53 14.19
C TRP A 442 -15.29 3.89 14.89
N ILE A 443 -14.51 4.07 15.96
CA ILE A 443 -14.54 5.28 16.77
C ILE A 443 -13.73 6.39 16.10
N GLU A 444 -12.50 6.07 15.73
CA GLU A 444 -11.50 7.05 15.30
C GLU A 444 -11.80 7.65 13.93
N GLN A 445 -12.38 6.89 13.01
CA GLN A 445 -12.70 7.38 11.67
C GLN A 445 -14.17 7.72 11.48
N TRP A 446 -15.10 6.94 12.06
CA TRP A 446 -16.54 7.12 11.80
C TRP A 446 -17.26 7.88 12.92
N ALA A 447 -17.14 7.44 14.18
CA ALA A 447 -17.87 8.06 15.29
C ALA A 447 -17.48 9.53 15.51
N LYS A 448 -16.18 9.85 15.38
CA LYS A 448 -15.64 11.22 15.51
C LYS A 448 -16.09 12.19 14.41
N LEU A 449 -16.76 11.71 13.35
CA LEU A 449 -17.39 12.61 12.37
C LEU A 449 -18.57 13.38 12.98
N TYR A 450 -19.24 12.79 13.97
CA TYR A 450 -20.42 13.33 14.61
C TYR A 450 -20.12 13.89 16.01
N GLU A 451 -20.96 14.81 16.47
CA GLU A 451 -20.89 15.38 17.82
C GLU A 451 -21.07 14.30 18.90
N ASP A 452 -20.44 14.51 20.07
CA ASP A 452 -20.34 13.54 21.17
C ASP A 452 -21.71 12.96 21.58
N GLU A 453 -22.73 13.81 21.70
CA GLU A 453 -24.08 13.45 22.18
C GLU A 453 -25.08 13.16 21.03
N SER A 454 -24.61 13.08 19.78
CA SER A 454 -25.50 12.89 18.64
C SER A 454 -26.04 11.45 18.54
N PRO A 455 -27.30 11.25 18.08
CA PRO A 455 -27.83 9.91 17.81
C PRO A 455 -26.96 9.09 16.84
N SER A 456 -26.39 9.75 15.83
CA SER A 456 -25.48 9.13 14.86
C SER A 456 -24.26 8.49 15.53
N ARG A 457 -23.66 9.20 16.49
CA ARG A 457 -22.51 8.68 17.23
C ARG A 457 -22.87 7.52 18.15
N MET A 458 -24.05 7.60 18.79
CA MET A 458 -24.54 6.52 19.64
C MET A 458 -24.74 5.21 18.85
N ILE A 459 -25.21 5.29 17.60
CA ILE A 459 -25.36 4.10 16.73
C ILE A 459 -23.99 3.46 16.44
N ILE A 460 -23.00 4.25 16.02
CA ILE A 460 -21.65 3.73 15.75
C ILE A 460 -21.03 3.15 17.02
N LYS A 461 -21.20 3.83 18.16
CA LYS A 461 -20.71 3.34 19.45
C LYS A 461 -21.41 2.04 19.87
N TYR A 462 -22.70 1.91 19.63
CA TYR A 462 -23.45 0.68 19.89
C TYR A 462 -22.89 -0.49 19.08
N ILE A 463 -22.62 -0.29 17.79
CA ILE A 463 -21.99 -1.30 16.93
C ILE A 463 -20.61 -1.69 17.49
N HIS A 464 -19.76 -0.71 17.77
CA HIS A 464 -18.43 -0.93 18.36
C HIS A 464 -18.49 -1.75 19.66
N ASP A 465 -19.41 -1.41 20.57
CA ASP A 465 -19.47 -2.00 21.91
C ASP A 465 -20.13 -3.41 21.91
N ASN A 466 -20.99 -3.74 20.94
CA ASN A 466 -21.84 -4.94 20.98
C ASN A 466 -21.64 -5.93 19.81
N TYR A 467 -21.01 -5.53 18.71
CA TYR A 467 -20.77 -6.42 17.57
C TYR A 467 -19.55 -7.31 17.80
N PHE A 468 -19.49 -8.39 17.03
CA PHE A 468 -18.34 -9.26 16.93
C PHE A 468 -17.67 -9.08 15.58
N LEU A 469 -16.34 -9.13 15.57
CA LEU A 469 -15.52 -9.35 14.40
C LEU A 469 -15.37 -10.86 14.18
N VAL A 470 -15.66 -11.33 12.98
CA VAL A 470 -15.67 -12.74 12.60
C VAL A 470 -14.78 -12.94 11.38
N ASN A 471 -13.92 -13.95 11.38
CA ASN A 471 -13.31 -14.46 10.16
C ASN A 471 -13.66 -15.94 9.94
N LEU A 472 -13.89 -16.29 8.67
CA LEU A 472 -14.25 -17.64 8.20
C LEU A 472 -13.32 -18.06 7.05
N VAL A 473 -12.87 -19.32 7.05
CA VAL A 473 -12.09 -19.93 5.99
C VAL A 473 -12.76 -21.23 5.54
N ASP A 474 -13.00 -21.39 4.25
CA ASP A 474 -13.38 -22.68 3.67
C ASP A 474 -12.12 -23.44 3.24
N ASN A 475 -11.86 -24.59 3.86
CA ASN A 475 -10.66 -25.38 3.58
C ASN A 475 -10.71 -26.13 2.25
N ASP A 476 -11.90 -26.40 1.71
CA ASP A 476 -12.08 -27.21 0.49
C ASP A 476 -11.98 -26.34 -0.78
N PHE A 477 -10.82 -25.73 -0.99
CA PHE A 477 -10.55 -24.88 -2.16
C PHE A 477 -10.86 -25.50 -3.55
N PRO A 478 -10.83 -26.83 -3.77
CA PRO A 478 -11.22 -27.41 -5.05
C PRO A 478 -12.72 -27.37 -5.34
N LEU A 479 -13.56 -27.19 -4.30
CA LEU A 479 -15.01 -27.16 -4.40
C LEU A 479 -15.53 -25.73 -4.48
N GLU A 480 -16.82 -25.57 -4.80
CA GLU A 480 -17.50 -24.28 -4.62
C GLU A 480 -17.49 -23.88 -3.14
N SER A 481 -17.22 -22.60 -2.87
CA SER A 481 -17.17 -22.05 -1.52
C SER A 481 -18.49 -22.25 -0.79
N CYS A 482 -18.42 -22.85 0.41
CA CYS A 482 -19.60 -23.03 1.26
C CYS A 482 -19.92 -21.82 2.14
N LEU A 483 -19.06 -20.79 2.18
CA LEU A 483 -19.21 -19.66 3.10
C LEU A 483 -20.53 -18.91 2.91
N TRP A 484 -21.01 -18.79 1.67
CA TRP A 484 -22.30 -18.15 1.38
C TRP A 484 -23.48 -18.97 1.92
N ARG A 485 -23.42 -20.31 1.78
CA ARG A 485 -24.43 -21.21 2.34
C ARG A 485 -24.43 -21.20 3.87
N VAL A 486 -23.27 -21.07 4.51
CA VAL A 486 -23.17 -20.90 5.97
C VAL A 486 -23.95 -19.66 6.42
N LEU A 487 -23.83 -18.55 5.70
CA LEU A 487 -24.55 -17.31 6.03
C LEU A 487 -26.05 -17.41 5.69
N ASP A 488 -26.41 -18.08 4.60
CA ASP A 488 -27.82 -18.34 4.26
C ASP A 488 -28.50 -19.20 5.33
N ASP A 489 -27.89 -20.30 5.77
CA ASP A 489 -28.40 -21.16 6.85
C ASP A 489 -28.53 -20.37 8.18
N MET A 490 -27.62 -19.43 8.45
CA MET A 490 -27.67 -18.54 9.62
C MET A 490 -28.90 -17.63 9.52
N PHE A 491 -29.13 -17.03 8.35
CA PHE A 491 -30.28 -16.18 8.11
C PHE A 491 -31.60 -16.95 8.16
N GLU A 492 -31.68 -18.15 7.59
CA GLU A 492 -32.84 -19.02 7.67
C GLU A 492 -33.20 -19.35 9.13
N LEU A 493 -32.19 -19.59 9.98
CA LEU A 493 -32.39 -19.85 11.41
C LEU A 493 -32.90 -18.61 12.17
N LEU A 494 -32.53 -17.41 11.75
CA LEU A 494 -33.00 -16.15 12.33
C LEU A 494 -34.40 -15.77 11.86
N ASP A 495 -34.73 -16.07 10.61
CA ASP A 495 -36.03 -15.78 10.00
C ASP A 495 -37.11 -16.81 10.40
N ALA A 496 -36.69 -17.95 10.98
CA ALA A 496 -37.60 -19.00 11.44
C ALA A 496 -38.56 -18.47 12.54
N PRO A 497 -39.89 -18.70 12.42
CA PRO A 497 -40.85 -18.31 13.44
C PRO A 497 -40.52 -18.91 14.81
N LEU A 498 -40.61 -18.10 15.87
CA LEU A 498 -40.54 -18.55 17.26
C LEU A 498 -41.80 -19.35 17.62
N GLU A 499 -41.95 -20.60 17.18
CA GLU A 499 -43.00 -21.49 17.72
C GLU A 499 -42.51 -22.93 18.00
N THR A 500 -43.05 -23.45 19.12
CA THR A 500 -42.92 -24.79 19.73
C THR A 500 -41.60 -25.15 20.43
N LEU A 501 -41.23 -24.41 21.47
CA LEU A 501 -40.49 -24.94 22.64
C LEU A 501 -41.36 -25.02 23.91
N ALA A 502 -42.68 -24.94 23.75
CA ALA A 502 -43.67 -25.21 24.80
C ALA A 502 -44.45 -26.48 24.42
N ASP A 503 -43.81 -27.64 24.52
CA ASP A 503 -44.47 -28.90 24.87
C ASP A 503 -43.40 -29.97 25.10
N GLY A 504 -43.26 -30.38 26.35
CA GLY A 504 -42.26 -31.37 26.76
C GLY A 504 -41.79 -31.28 28.21
N MET A 505 -42.60 -30.76 29.14
CA MET A 505 -42.44 -31.06 30.57
C MET A 505 -43.50 -32.11 30.92
N PRO A 506 -43.13 -33.38 31.19
CA PRO A 506 -44.05 -34.33 31.77
C PRO A 506 -44.35 -33.87 33.19
N GLY A 507 -45.62 -33.57 33.45
CA GLY A 507 -46.12 -33.45 34.81
C GLY A 507 -46.11 -34.81 35.49
N ASP A 508 -45.44 -34.86 36.63
CA ASP A 508 -45.60 -35.85 37.70
C ASP A 508 -44.93 -35.16 38.91
N GLY A 509 -45.46 -35.09 40.12
CA GLY A 509 -46.51 -35.79 40.82
C GLY A 509 -46.21 -35.49 42.29
N SER A 510 -47.19 -34.99 43.03
CA SER A 510 -47.09 -34.67 44.45
C SER A 510 -46.73 -35.90 45.29
N HIS A 511 -45.71 -35.79 46.16
CA HIS A 511 -45.46 -36.52 47.42
C HIS A 511 -44.00 -36.22 47.81
N ASP A 512 -43.54 -36.03 49.05
CA ASP A 512 -44.09 -35.81 50.37
C ASP A 512 -42.90 -35.29 51.21
N ASP A 513 -43.17 -34.61 52.32
CA ASP A 513 -42.17 -34.05 53.25
C ASP A 513 -41.21 -35.11 53.82
N GLY A 514 -39.93 -34.76 53.94
CA GLY A 514 -38.89 -35.64 54.47
C GLY A 514 -37.60 -34.92 54.88
N THR A 515 -37.64 -34.26 56.03
CA THR A 515 -36.51 -33.89 56.89
C THR A 515 -35.36 -34.91 56.89
N LEU A 516 -34.10 -34.44 56.81
CA LEU A 516 -33.02 -34.76 57.75
C LEU A 516 -31.69 -34.07 57.36
N ALA A 517 -31.01 -33.59 58.39
CA ALA A 517 -29.68 -33.00 58.38
C ALA A 517 -28.58 -34.06 58.29
N GLU A 518 -27.47 -33.71 57.62
CA GLU A 518 -26.10 -33.67 58.16
C GLU A 518 -25.17 -32.95 57.19
#